data_AF-A0A7S0YXI7-F1
#
_entry.id   AF-A0A7S0YXI7-F1
#
_cell.length_a   1.000
_cell.length_b   1.000
_cell.length_c   1.000
_cell.angle_alpha   90.00
_cell.angle_beta   90.00
_cell.angle_gamma   90.00
#
_symmetry.space_group_name_H-M   'P 1'
#
loop_
_entity.id
_entity.type
_entity.pdbx_description
1 polymer ?
#
loop_
_entity_poly.entity_id
_entity_poly.type
_entity_poly.pdbx_seq_one_letter_code
_entity_poly.pdbx_strand_id
1 'polypeptide(L)'
;YSYVVFRGGTTSVATVNVRENEAWDAFVGKLQTATGVGKFYGVAYVDPNEAEKKAKICRGAAEWADCMACLLRETDKELEVDLLDQPPVKPYRLALKLNKKEKKKISYPNPYDRSVTFQLSSSSDAAHLKDTSVTIPQGEKGPIVLSFPPVPEPRTETIIVRLHEGG
;
A
#
# COMPACT_ATOMS: atom_id res chain seq x y z
N TYR A 1 -20.49 -17.32 2.31
CA TYR A 1 -20.04 -16.11 3.02
C TYR A 1 -19.88 -15.01 1.98
N SER A 2 -20.18 -13.77 2.34
CA SER A 2 -20.14 -12.61 1.43
C SER A 2 -19.11 -11.60 1.90
N TYR A 3 -18.38 -11.02 0.96
CA TYR A 3 -17.67 -9.76 1.18
C TYR A 3 -18.49 -8.64 0.55
N VAL A 4 -18.92 -7.66 1.34
CA VAL A 4 -19.62 -6.46 0.87
C VAL A 4 -18.56 -5.40 0.62
N VAL A 5 -18.35 -5.07 -0.64
CA VAL A 5 -17.21 -4.27 -1.08
C VAL A 5 -17.61 -2.81 -1.23
N PHE A 6 -16.84 -1.93 -0.61
CA PHE A 6 -16.96 -0.47 -0.69
C PHE A 6 -15.74 0.12 -1.40
N ARG A 7 -15.87 1.38 -1.81
CA ARG A 7 -14.78 2.16 -2.42
C ARG A 7 -14.78 3.59 -1.88
N GLY A 8 -14.51 3.73 -0.59
CA GLY A 8 -14.35 5.05 0.06
C GLY A 8 -15.67 5.83 0.24
N GLY A 9 -16.80 5.13 0.30
CA GLY A 9 -18.13 5.74 0.45
C GLY A 9 -19.09 4.82 1.20
N THR A 10 -20.35 5.23 1.35
CA THR A 10 -21.37 4.50 2.12
C THR A 10 -22.22 3.54 1.28
N THR A 11 -21.95 3.43 -0.01
CA THR A 11 -22.67 2.55 -0.93
C THR A 11 -21.73 1.45 -1.39
N SER A 12 -22.18 0.20 -1.27
CA SER A 12 -21.42 -0.93 -1.76
C SER A 12 -21.35 -0.91 -3.28
N VAL A 13 -20.18 -1.25 -3.81
CA VAL A 13 -19.91 -1.33 -5.26
C VAL A 13 -20.06 -2.76 -5.78
N ALA A 14 -19.95 -3.77 -4.90
CA ALA A 14 -20.11 -5.17 -5.24
C ALA A 14 -20.37 -6.03 -3.99
N THR A 15 -20.90 -7.23 -4.21
CA THR A 15 -20.91 -8.32 -3.23
C THR A 15 -20.21 -9.52 -3.82
N VAL A 16 -19.19 -10.03 -3.13
CA VAL A 16 -18.37 -11.16 -3.60
C VAL A 16 -18.62 -12.38 -2.72
N ASN A 17 -19.16 -13.44 -3.33
CA ASN A 17 -19.41 -14.71 -2.63
C ASN A 17 -18.17 -15.61 -2.61
N VAL A 18 -17.79 -16.06 -1.42
CA VAL A 18 -16.62 -16.92 -1.20
C VAL A 18 -16.99 -18.24 -0.51
N ARG A 19 -16.14 -19.25 -0.73
CA ARG A 19 -16.15 -20.52 0.02
C ARG A 19 -15.28 -20.41 1.27
N GLU A 20 -15.51 -21.31 2.23
CA GLU A 20 -14.82 -21.33 3.54
C GLU A 20 -13.28 -21.44 3.44
N ASN A 21 -12.79 -22.16 2.44
CA ASN A 21 -11.35 -22.38 2.20
C ASN A 21 -10.91 -21.76 0.87
N GLU A 22 -11.55 -20.67 0.45
CA GLU A 22 -11.18 -20.01 -0.80
C GLU A 22 -9.79 -19.41 -0.68
N ALA A 23 -8.95 -19.55 -1.72
CA ALA A 23 -7.62 -18.96 -1.75
C ALA A 23 -7.69 -17.46 -2.11
N TRP A 24 -6.71 -16.69 -1.66
CA TRP A 24 -6.59 -15.25 -1.96
C TRP A 24 -6.70 -14.97 -3.47
N ASP A 25 -5.95 -15.69 -4.31
CA ASP A 25 -5.96 -15.47 -5.76
C ASP A 25 -7.34 -15.71 -6.40
N ALA A 26 -8.11 -16.67 -5.87
CA ALA A 26 -9.46 -16.93 -6.34
C ALA A 26 -10.42 -15.80 -5.93
N PHE A 27 -10.28 -15.28 -4.71
CA PHE A 27 -11.02 -14.10 -4.26
C PHE A 27 -10.68 -12.86 -5.10
N VAL A 28 -9.39 -12.61 -5.36
CA VAL A 28 -8.90 -11.52 -6.22
C VAL A 28 -9.57 -11.56 -7.59
N GLY A 29 -9.59 -12.73 -8.25
CA GLY A 29 -10.23 -12.87 -9.56
C GLY A 29 -11.73 -12.55 -9.55
N LYS A 30 -12.45 -13.00 -8.51
CA LYS A 30 -13.88 -12.66 -8.34
C LYS A 30 -14.09 -11.18 -8.05
N LEU A 31 -13.26 -10.60 -7.20
CA LEU A 31 -13.33 -9.19 -6.83
C LEU A 31 -13.11 -8.29 -8.06
N GLN A 32 -12.10 -8.58 -8.88
CA GLN A 32 -11.84 -7.86 -10.13
C GLN A 32 -13.02 -7.99 -11.10
N THR A 33 -13.61 -9.19 -11.21
CA THR A 33 -14.77 -9.42 -12.06
C THR A 33 -16.01 -8.64 -11.58
N ALA A 34 -16.26 -8.63 -10.28
CA ALA A 34 -17.44 -8.00 -9.69
C ALA A 34 -17.35 -6.47 -9.65
N THR A 35 -16.15 -5.92 -9.44
CA THR A 35 -15.93 -4.46 -9.33
C THR A 35 -15.52 -3.80 -10.64
N GLY A 36 -15.07 -4.57 -11.63
CA GLY A 36 -14.45 -4.05 -12.85
C GLY A 36 -13.09 -3.37 -12.63
N VAL A 37 -12.54 -3.43 -11.41
CA VAL A 37 -11.26 -2.80 -11.08
C VAL A 37 -10.12 -3.72 -11.50
N GLY A 38 -9.39 -3.33 -12.54
CA GLY A 38 -8.25 -4.10 -13.04
C GLY A 38 -7.08 -4.17 -12.07
N LYS A 39 -6.87 -3.14 -11.25
CA LYS A 39 -5.74 -3.05 -10.31
C LYS A 39 -6.17 -2.48 -8.97
N PHE A 40 -5.86 -3.21 -7.90
CA PHE A 40 -6.04 -2.80 -6.52
C PHE A 40 -4.87 -3.30 -5.67
N TYR A 41 -4.82 -2.86 -4.41
CA TYR A 41 -3.67 -2.99 -3.51
C TYR A 41 -3.97 -3.77 -2.22
N GLY A 42 -5.15 -4.37 -2.18
CA GLY A 42 -5.69 -5.09 -1.04
C GLY A 42 -7.08 -4.61 -0.67
N VAL A 43 -7.61 -5.18 0.40
CA VAL A 43 -8.87 -4.78 1.02
C VAL A 43 -8.62 -4.40 2.46
N ALA A 44 -9.26 -3.35 2.93
CA ALA A 44 -9.30 -2.99 4.34
C ALA A 44 -10.59 -3.52 4.96
N TYR A 45 -10.52 -4.04 6.19
CA TYR A 45 -11.67 -4.57 6.91
C TYR A 45 -11.54 -4.25 8.38
N VAL A 46 -12.65 -4.20 9.11
CA VAL A 46 -12.65 -4.02 10.56
C VAL A 46 -13.14 -5.31 11.19
N ASP A 47 -12.39 -5.83 12.15
CA ASP A 47 -12.88 -6.93 12.97
C ASP A 47 -13.84 -6.36 14.03
N PRO A 48 -15.14 -6.69 13.99
CA PRO A 48 -16.10 -6.12 14.94
C PRO A 48 -15.89 -6.63 16.36
N ASN A 49 -15.15 -7.73 16.53
CA ASN A 49 -14.86 -8.31 17.84
C ASN A 49 -13.63 -7.67 18.50
N GLU A 50 -12.84 -6.88 17.76
CA GLU A 50 -11.72 -6.15 18.36
C GLU A 50 -12.21 -4.88 19.06
N ALA A 51 -11.76 -4.70 20.30
CA ALA A 51 -12.13 -3.55 21.13
C ALA A 51 -11.79 -2.20 20.49
N GLU A 52 -10.67 -2.12 19.76
CA GLU A 52 -10.20 -0.86 19.15
C GLU A 52 -10.78 -0.58 17.76
N LYS A 53 -11.55 -1.52 17.17
CA LYS A 53 -12.16 -1.42 15.82
C LYS A 53 -11.21 -0.82 14.76
N LYS A 54 -9.93 -1.20 14.80
CA LYS A 54 -8.94 -0.69 13.86
C LYS A 54 -9.08 -1.40 12.52
N ALA A 55 -9.02 -0.64 11.43
CA ALA A 55 -8.98 -1.20 10.09
C ALA A 55 -7.69 -2.03 9.91
N LYS A 56 -7.88 -3.32 9.64
CA LYS A 56 -6.85 -4.25 9.18
C LYS A 56 -6.81 -4.24 7.67
N ILE A 57 -5.71 -4.71 7.11
CA ILE A 57 -5.52 -4.75 5.66
C ILE A 57 -5.13 -6.17 5.27
N CYS A 58 -5.77 -6.69 4.22
CA CYS A 58 -5.41 -7.93 3.56
C CYS A 58 -4.94 -7.63 2.12
N ARG A 59 -3.67 -7.90 1.84
CA ARG A 59 -2.99 -7.63 0.57
C ARG A 59 -2.46 -8.89 -0.10
N GLY A 60 -2.60 -10.05 0.54
CA GLY A 60 -1.96 -11.28 0.07
C GLY A 60 -2.37 -12.51 0.86
N ALA A 61 -1.93 -13.68 0.38
CA ALA A 61 -2.24 -14.98 0.98
C ALA A 61 -1.86 -15.10 2.47
N ALA A 62 -0.79 -14.43 2.91
CA ALA A 62 -0.36 -14.47 4.30
C ALA A 62 -1.35 -13.78 5.26
N GLU A 63 -2.01 -12.70 4.80
CA GLU A 63 -2.99 -11.94 5.59
C GLU A 63 -4.43 -12.47 5.37
N TRP A 64 -4.62 -13.31 4.35
CA TRP A 64 -5.92 -13.83 3.97
C TRP A 64 -6.53 -14.79 4.99
N ALA A 65 -5.71 -15.60 5.65
CA ALA A 65 -6.20 -16.50 6.70
C ALA A 65 -6.87 -15.73 7.84
N ASP A 66 -6.29 -14.60 8.25
CA ASP A 66 -6.85 -13.73 9.29
C ASP A 66 -8.13 -13.02 8.81
N CYS A 67 -8.14 -12.57 7.54
CA CYS A 67 -9.32 -11.96 6.91
C CYS A 67 -10.51 -12.94 6.83
N MET A 68 -10.26 -14.17 6.39
CA MET A 68 -11.28 -15.22 6.36
C MET A 68 -11.73 -15.60 7.77
N ALA A 69 -10.80 -15.72 8.72
CA ALA A 69 -11.17 -15.99 10.11
C ALA A 69 -12.07 -14.89 10.70
N CYS A 70 -11.91 -13.64 10.26
CA CYS A 70 -12.83 -12.55 10.60
C CYS A 70 -14.24 -12.81 10.04
N LEU A 71 -14.35 -13.07 8.73
CA LEU A 71 -15.63 -13.36 8.07
C LEU A 71 -16.35 -14.57 8.67
N LEU A 72 -15.62 -15.60 9.07
CA LEU A 72 -16.19 -16.81 9.68
C LEU A 72 -16.76 -16.56 11.09
N ARG A 73 -16.35 -15.49 11.76
CA ARG A 73 -16.90 -15.08 13.05
C ARG A 73 -18.16 -14.20 12.92
N GLU A 74 -18.44 -13.67 11.73
CA GLU A 74 -19.61 -12.82 11.49
C GLU A 74 -20.90 -13.61 11.57
N THR A 75 -21.87 -13.08 12.32
CA THR A 75 -23.15 -13.76 12.54
C THR A 75 -24.04 -13.83 11.30
N ASP A 76 -23.98 -12.79 10.46
CA ASP A 76 -24.69 -12.70 9.19
C ASP A 76 -23.89 -13.31 8.03
N LYS A 77 -22.65 -13.75 8.29
CA LYS A 77 -21.71 -14.30 7.30
C LYS A 77 -21.34 -13.30 6.22
N GLU A 78 -21.39 -12.00 6.54
CA GLU A 78 -21.01 -10.90 5.68
C GLU A 78 -19.89 -10.07 6.32
N LEU A 79 -18.84 -9.74 5.55
CA LEU A 79 -17.78 -8.86 6.02
C LEU A 79 -17.69 -7.64 5.09
N GLU A 80 -17.85 -6.45 5.67
CA GLU A 80 -17.65 -5.20 4.97
C GLU A 80 -16.16 -4.96 4.73
N VAL A 81 -15.81 -4.65 3.48
CA VAL A 81 -14.44 -4.38 3.09
C VAL A 81 -14.33 -3.17 2.19
N ASP A 82 -13.35 -2.32 2.43
CA ASP A 82 -12.99 -1.21 1.56
C ASP A 82 -11.91 -1.65 0.57
N LEU A 83 -12.17 -1.44 -0.72
CA LEU A 83 -11.19 -1.67 -1.75
C LEU A 83 -10.09 -0.60 -1.67
N LEU A 84 -8.84 -1.02 -1.56
CA LEU A 84 -7.70 -0.12 -1.62
C LEU A 84 -7.27 0.03 -3.09
N ASP A 85 -7.76 1.09 -3.74
CA ASP A 85 -7.44 1.41 -5.13
C ASP A 85 -6.24 2.36 -5.29
N GLN A 86 -5.71 2.86 -4.16
CA GLN A 86 -4.49 3.64 -4.11
C GLN A 86 -3.36 2.85 -3.45
N PRO A 87 -2.12 2.97 -3.95
CA PRO A 87 -0.98 2.33 -3.32
C PRO A 87 -0.78 2.94 -1.92
N PRO A 88 -0.42 2.17 -0.88
CA PRO A 88 -0.25 2.64 0.49
C PRO A 88 1.09 3.38 0.64
N VAL A 89 1.41 4.25 -0.31
CA VAL A 89 2.66 5.00 -0.27
C VAL A 89 2.51 6.14 0.71
N LYS A 90 3.03 5.92 1.91
CA LYS A 90 3.26 7.01 2.85
C LYS A 90 4.43 7.87 2.33
N PRO A 91 4.25 9.18 2.16
CA PRO A 91 5.36 10.06 1.82
C PRO A 91 6.42 10.04 2.93
N TYR A 92 7.70 9.93 2.56
CA TYR A 92 8.81 10.02 3.51
C TYR A 92 9.22 11.47 3.67
N ARG A 93 9.17 11.97 4.90
CA ARG A 93 9.68 13.29 5.26
C ARG A 93 11.10 13.14 5.78
N LEU A 94 12.04 13.76 5.10
CA LEU A 94 13.44 13.79 5.47
C LEU A 94 13.79 15.22 5.88
N ALA A 95 14.09 15.43 7.17
CA ALA A 95 14.70 16.67 7.63
C ALA A 95 16.21 16.55 7.41
N LEU A 96 16.76 17.35 6.49
CA LEU A 96 18.18 17.32 6.13
C LEU A 96 18.83 18.69 6.34
N LYS A 97 20.08 18.68 6.79
CA LYS A 97 20.93 19.87 6.90
C LYS A 97 21.84 19.93 5.68
N LEU A 98 21.40 20.62 4.64
CA LEU A 98 22.16 20.80 3.42
C LEU A 98 23.29 21.79 3.68
N ASN A 99 24.49 21.29 4.01
CA ASN A 99 25.67 22.11 4.26
C ASN A 99 26.87 21.73 3.35
N LYS A 100 26.85 20.51 2.80
CA LYS A 100 27.84 19.92 1.90
C LYS A 100 27.13 18.88 1.03
N LYS A 101 27.86 18.28 0.08
CA LYS A 101 27.36 17.13 -0.70
C LYS A 101 26.95 16.00 0.25
N GLU A 102 25.69 15.58 0.20
CA GLU A 102 25.15 14.55 1.06
C GLU A 102 24.48 13.43 0.24
N LYS A 103 24.53 12.20 0.75
CA LYS A 103 23.84 11.05 0.17
C LYS A 103 23.00 10.38 1.25
N LYS A 104 21.70 10.25 1.03
CA LYS A 104 20.78 9.57 1.94
C LYS A 104 20.28 8.29 1.30
N LYS A 105 20.36 7.18 2.04
CA LYS A 105 19.74 5.91 1.68
C LYS A 105 18.59 5.64 2.63
N ILE A 106 17.41 5.42 2.09
CA ILE A 106 16.24 4.93 2.83
C ILE A 106 15.79 3.61 2.23
N SER A 107 15.17 2.75 3.03
CA SER A 107 14.67 1.46 2.57
C SER A 107 13.15 1.46 2.62
N TYR A 108 12.51 1.13 1.51
CA TYR A 108 11.06 1.01 1.40
C TYR A 108 10.66 -0.47 1.38
N PRO A 109 9.85 -0.95 2.35
CA PRO A 109 9.33 -2.31 2.29
C PRO A 109 8.27 -2.41 1.18
N ASN A 110 8.35 -3.45 0.35
CA ASN A 110 7.26 -3.80 -0.55
C ASN A 110 6.16 -4.53 0.24
N PRO A 111 4.99 -3.89 0.47
CA PRO A 111 3.91 -4.50 1.23
C PRO A 111 3.05 -5.45 0.37
N TYR A 112 3.34 -5.58 -0.92
CA TYR A 112 2.54 -6.33 -1.87
C TYR A 112 3.03 -7.77 -2.04
N ASP A 113 2.12 -8.64 -2.47
CA ASP A 113 2.35 -10.03 -2.85
C ASP A 113 2.98 -10.20 -4.25
N ARG A 114 3.43 -9.10 -4.86
CA ARG A 114 4.08 -9.08 -6.17
C ARG A 114 5.22 -8.09 -6.19
N SER A 115 6.13 -8.26 -7.16
CA SER A 115 7.14 -7.25 -7.46
C SER A 115 6.46 -5.96 -7.94
N VAL A 116 6.88 -4.82 -7.40
CA VAL A 116 6.32 -3.52 -7.77
C VAL A 116 7.42 -2.55 -8.16
N THR A 117 7.20 -1.85 -9.28
CA THR A 117 8.05 -0.75 -9.73
C THR A 117 7.49 0.56 -9.22
N PHE A 118 8.25 1.25 -8.39
CA PHE A 118 7.92 2.56 -7.88
C PHE A 118 8.68 3.65 -8.66
N GLN A 119 7.96 4.63 -9.18
CA GLN A 119 8.48 5.92 -9.59
C GLN A 119 8.70 6.80 -8.35
N LEU A 120 9.88 7.39 -8.26
CA LEU A 120 10.30 8.22 -7.13
C LEU A 120 10.21 9.68 -7.54
N SER A 121 9.60 10.51 -6.68
CA SER A 121 9.59 11.95 -6.83
C SER A 121 9.98 12.63 -5.52
N SER A 122 10.60 13.80 -5.63
CA SER A 122 11.03 14.63 -4.51
C SER A 122 10.36 15.99 -4.61
N SER A 123 9.96 16.57 -3.47
CA SER A 123 9.46 17.94 -3.39
C SER A 123 10.55 19.01 -3.38
N SER A 124 11.83 18.61 -3.42
CA SER A 124 12.97 19.53 -3.38
C SER A 124 13.73 19.47 -4.70
N ASP A 125 13.87 20.62 -5.35
CA ASP A 125 14.65 20.80 -6.58
C ASP A 125 16.15 20.59 -6.35
N ALA A 126 16.60 20.71 -5.09
CA ALA A 126 17.97 20.42 -4.70
C ALA A 126 18.25 18.91 -4.56
N ALA A 127 17.22 18.05 -4.62
CA ALA A 127 17.40 16.61 -4.52
C ALA A 127 17.54 15.98 -5.91
N HIS A 128 18.69 15.36 -6.17
CA HIS A 128 18.85 14.47 -7.32
C HIS A 128 18.60 13.03 -6.87
N LEU A 129 17.49 12.46 -7.33
CA LEU A 129 17.24 11.02 -7.26
C LEU A 129 18.24 10.33 -8.19
N LYS A 130 19.03 9.41 -7.65
CA LYS A 130 19.97 8.64 -8.48
C LYS A 130 19.20 7.75 -9.46
N ASP A 131 18.14 7.14 -8.96
CA ASP A 131 17.25 6.27 -9.70
C ASP A 131 15.85 6.89 -9.58
N THR A 132 15.18 7.17 -10.71
CA THR A 132 13.80 7.68 -10.72
C THR A 132 12.77 6.57 -10.65
N SER A 133 13.20 5.32 -10.86
CA SER A 133 12.38 4.11 -10.73
C SER A 133 13.10 3.03 -9.94
N VAL A 134 12.40 2.34 -9.04
CA VAL A 134 12.93 1.20 -8.30
C VAL A 134 11.93 0.04 -8.34
N THR A 135 12.37 -1.12 -8.85
CA THR A 135 11.61 -2.36 -8.75
C THR A 135 11.98 -3.07 -7.46
N ILE A 136 10.97 -3.35 -6.63
CA ILE A 136 11.14 -4.02 -5.34
C ILE A 136 10.44 -5.37 -5.42
N PRO A 137 11.16 -6.50 -5.27
CA PRO A 137 10.55 -7.82 -5.22
C PRO A 137 9.55 -7.97 -4.07
N GLN A 138 8.66 -8.96 -4.17
CA GLN A 138 7.72 -9.30 -3.11
C GLN A 138 8.45 -9.54 -1.78
N GLY A 139 7.94 -8.96 -0.68
CA GLY A 139 8.47 -9.17 0.67
C GLY A 139 9.85 -8.55 0.94
N GLU A 140 10.46 -7.91 -0.06
CA GLU A 140 11.77 -7.28 0.08
C GLU A 140 11.70 -5.79 0.41
N LYS A 141 12.87 -5.19 0.69
CA LYS A 141 13.02 -3.75 0.89
C LYS A 141 13.87 -3.14 -0.22
N GLY A 142 13.29 -2.21 -0.97
CA GLY A 142 13.99 -1.50 -2.02
C GLY A 142 14.78 -0.31 -1.49
N PRO A 143 16.03 -0.10 -1.94
CA PRO A 143 16.79 1.07 -1.57
C PRO A 143 16.35 2.29 -2.41
N ILE A 144 16.05 3.39 -1.75
CA ILE A 144 15.91 4.70 -2.37
C ILE A 144 17.15 5.51 -2.01
N VAL A 145 17.86 5.98 -3.03
CA VAL A 145 19.11 6.71 -2.88
C VAL A 145 18.92 8.14 -3.39
N LEU A 146 18.99 9.09 -2.46
CA LEU A 146 18.94 10.51 -2.73
C LEU A 146 20.35 11.08 -2.65
N SER A 147 20.69 11.94 -3.60
CA SER A 147 21.93 12.71 -3.60
C SER A 147 21.61 14.19 -3.62
N PHE A 148 22.31 14.94 -2.78
CA PHE A 148 22.16 16.38 -2.65
C PHE A 148 23.49 17.03 -3.07
N PRO A 149 23.49 17.89 -4.10
CA PRO A 149 24.67 18.66 -4.45
C PRO A 149 24.96 19.69 -3.35
N PRO A 150 26.20 20.21 -3.29
CA PRO A 150 26.52 21.33 -2.40
C PRO A 150 25.60 22.51 -2.67
N VAL A 151 25.07 23.11 -1.61
CA VAL A 151 24.27 24.34 -1.69
C VAL A 151 25.12 25.56 -1.31
N PRO A 152 24.86 26.75 -1.88
CA PRO A 152 25.64 27.96 -1.61
C PRO A 152 25.59 28.40 -0.14
N GLU A 153 24.42 28.26 0.49
CA GLU A 153 24.19 28.63 1.88
C GLU A 153 23.64 27.43 2.67
N PRO A 154 24.27 27.08 3.82
CA PRO A 154 23.78 25.99 4.65
C PRO A 154 22.36 26.22 5.14
N ARG A 155 21.45 25.26 4.92
CA ARG A 155 20.06 25.36 5.37
C ARG A 155 19.49 24.02 5.80
N THR A 156 18.46 24.07 6.64
CA THR A 156 17.67 22.89 6.99
C THR A 156 16.42 22.86 6.11
N GLU A 157 16.19 21.74 5.44
CA GLU A 157 15.05 21.57 4.53
C GLU A 157 14.32 20.27 4.85
N THR A 158 12.99 20.29 4.79
CA THR A 158 12.17 19.07 4.86
C THR A 158 11.83 18.64 3.45
N ILE A 159 12.37 17.50 3.05
CA ILE A 159 12.19 16.95 1.71
C ILE A 159 11.16 15.83 1.78
N ILE A 160 10.14 15.94 0.95
CA ILE A 160 9.10 14.92 0.84
C ILE A 160 9.44 14.04 -0.35
N VAL A 161 9.75 12.77 -0.07
CA VAL A 161 9.92 11.75 -1.11
C VAL A 161 8.60 11.01 -1.23
N ARG A 162 8.02 11.04 -2.43
CA ARG A 162 6.81 10.28 -2.76
C ARG A 162 7.22 9.12 -3.68
N LEU A 163 6.61 7.97 -3.44
CA LEU A 163 6.63 6.87 -4.38
C LEU A 163 5.27 6.84 -5.08
N HIS A 164 5.29 6.59 -6.36
CA HIS A 164 4.11 6.33 -7.17
C HIS A 164 4.34 4.99 -7.84
N GLU A 165 3.33 4.14 -8.00
CA GLU A 165 3.55 2.96 -8.82
C GLU A 165 3.72 3.39 -10.28
N GLY A 166 4.79 2.93 -10.94
CA GLY A 166 4.96 3.10 -12.38
C GLY A 166 3.99 2.19 -13.12
N GLY A 167 3.20 2.79 -14.01
CA GLY A 167 2.28 2.07 -14.91
C GLY A 167 3.01 1.17 -15.90
#